data_AF-A0A936WMB0-F1
#
_entry.id   AF-A0A936WMB0-F1
#
_cell.length_a   1.000
_cell.length_b   1.000
_cell.length_c   1.000
_cell.angle_alpha   90.00
_cell.angle_beta   90.00
_cell.angle_gamma   90.00
#
_symmetry.space_group_name_H-M   'P 1'
#
loop_
_entity.id
_entity.type
_entity.pdbx_description
1 polymer ?
#
loop_
_entity_poly.entity_id
_entity_poly.type
_entity_poly.pdbx_seq_one_letter_code
_entity_poly.pdbx_strand_id
1 'polypeptide(L)'
;MPRLNRPRSLLARALLSGLAGVYFFSNVAVVHAVETAFWNQRRHAVRAQSQSSADEDKPAPLYAQLPASVSAPRDLSVVLDRVPPQTTTDLSHLGKEVVQTTDRRIQDVAKTLLPYGHIRFVRQSKKTDAPLILHIQDVHGNLEAQRNMAEMLLALARDHGVRWAGLEGASGAFATDEFKPYPDQEPVKQAAELFLKKDLIGGPEFAALSSEKPLTLWGIEDPALYKDNVAAVKESLAEKPQAEVFLASLQGTLDSVKKTLYTEDLKAFDRNQTLYDQDQRGLGEYVSALTKFNGGATAIAARFPNVNRFLSVLGEEKALRFPMWSTTVGRWWRT
;
A
#
# COMPACT_ATOMS: atom_id res chain seq x y z
N MET A 1 7.83 -57.72 1.50
CA MET A 1 8.68 -56.87 0.63
C MET A 1 9.57 -56.01 1.52
N PRO A 2 10.91 -56.08 1.42
CA PRO A 2 11.80 -55.35 2.32
C PRO A 2 11.96 -53.90 1.86
N ARG A 3 11.84 -52.96 2.81
CA ARG A 3 12.09 -51.52 2.61
C ARG A 3 13.60 -51.30 2.45
N LEU A 4 14.03 -50.99 1.23
CA LEU A 4 15.39 -50.55 0.92
C LEU A 4 15.63 -49.14 1.47
N ASN A 5 16.21 -49.08 2.66
CA ASN A 5 16.75 -47.86 3.25
C ASN A 5 18.10 -47.57 2.58
N ARG A 6 18.10 -46.82 1.47
CA ARG A 6 19.37 -46.41 0.82
C ARG A 6 20.04 -45.32 1.67
N PRO A 7 21.31 -45.48 2.09
CA PRO A 7 22.03 -44.42 2.78
C PRO A 7 22.20 -43.23 1.82
N ARG A 8 21.61 -42.08 2.16
CA ARG A 8 21.88 -40.82 1.46
C ARG A 8 23.39 -40.58 1.50
N SER A 9 24.02 -40.52 0.32
CA SER A 9 25.47 -40.40 0.18
C SER A 9 25.98 -39.18 0.94
N LEU A 10 27.19 -39.29 1.51
CA LEU A 10 27.87 -38.20 2.21
C LEU A 10 27.92 -36.90 1.37
N LEU A 11 28.01 -37.04 0.05
CA LEU A 11 27.92 -35.96 -0.94
C LEU A 11 26.61 -35.16 -0.86
N ALA A 12 25.45 -35.82 -0.70
CA ALA A 12 24.17 -35.12 -0.61
C ALA A 12 24.05 -34.30 0.69
N ARG A 13 24.64 -34.80 1.79
CA ARG A 13 24.67 -34.09 3.08
C ARG A 13 25.62 -32.89 3.04
N ALA A 14 26.76 -33.02 2.37
CA ALA A 14 27.70 -31.92 2.16
C ALA A 14 27.09 -30.79 1.30
N LEU A 15 26.39 -31.15 0.21
CA LEU A 15 25.70 -30.19 -0.66
C LEU A 15 24.58 -29.43 0.06
N LEU A 16 23.74 -30.14 0.83
CA LEU A 16 22.67 -29.50 1.62
C LEU A 16 23.22 -28.55 2.69
N SER A 17 24.33 -28.92 3.33
CA SER A 17 24.98 -28.07 4.34
C SER A 17 25.60 -26.82 3.70
N GLY A 18 26.18 -26.96 2.51
CA GLY A 18 26.70 -25.82 1.73
C GLY A 18 25.60 -24.85 1.30
N LEU A 19 24.48 -25.36 0.77
CA LEU A 19 23.31 -24.55 0.38
C LEU A 19 22.68 -23.81 1.57
N ALA A 20 22.56 -24.48 2.73
CA ALA A 20 22.09 -23.84 3.95
C ALA A 20 23.04 -22.73 4.43
N GLY A 21 24.35 -22.94 4.31
CA GLY A 21 25.37 -21.93 4.62
C GLY A 21 25.29 -20.70 3.72
N VAL A 22 25.13 -20.91 2.40
CA VAL A 22 24.97 -19.81 1.43
C VAL A 22 23.67 -19.05 1.69
N TYR A 23 22.55 -19.75 1.91
CA TYR A 23 21.28 -19.12 2.22
C TYR A 23 21.32 -18.29 3.51
N PHE A 24 21.95 -18.82 4.57
CA PHE A 24 22.15 -18.10 5.83
C PHE A 24 23.04 -16.87 5.64
N PHE A 25 24.14 -17.00 4.92
CA PHE A 25 25.04 -15.88 4.67
C PHE A 25 24.37 -14.77 3.84
N SER A 26 23.66 -15.13 2.76
CA SER A 26 23.01 -14.16 1.88
C SER A 26 21.81 -13.47 2.53
N ASN A 27 20.96 -14.20 3.27
CA ASN A 27 19.70 -13.66 3.78
C ASN A 27 19.80 -13.11 5.21
N VAL A 28 20.77 -13.58 6.01
CA VAL A 28 20.90 -13.16 7.40
C VAL A 28 22.11 -12.25 7.59
N ALA A 29 23.30 -12.66 7.15
CA ALA A 29 24.53 -11.91 7.43
C ALA A 29 24.68 -10.66 6.55
N VAL A 30 24.46 -10.77 5.24
CA VAL A 30 24.63 -9.65 4.29
C VAL A 30 23.52 -8.61 4.47
N VAL A 31 22.26 -9.04 4.59
CA VAL A 31 21.12 -8.13 4.81
C VAL A 31 21.28 -7.38 6.13
N HIS A 32 21.70 -8.05 7.21
CA HIS A 32 21.95 -7.40 8.49
C HIS A 32 23.12 -6.41 8.46
N ALA A 33 24.21 -6.72 7.73
CA ALA A 33 25.34 -5.81 7.58
C ALA A 33 24.97 -4.53 6.82
N VAL A 34 24.16 -4.64 5.77
CA VAL A 34 23.66 -3.50 4.99
C VAL A 34 22.71 -2.63 5.83
N GLU A 35 21.78 -3.24 6.56
CA GLU A 35 20.87 -2.51 7.46
C GLU A 35 21.63 -1.80 8.59
N THR A 36 22.64 -2.44 9.17
CA THR A 36 23.40 -1.86 10.29
C THR A 36 24.27 -0.69 9.82
N ALA A 37 24.87 -0.77 8.63
CA ALA A 37 25.60 0.33 8.01
C ALA A 37 24.68 1.53 7.73
N PHE A 38 23.49 1.27 7.16
CA PHE A 38 22.47 2.27 6.90
C PHE A 38 22.02 3.02 8.17
N TRP A 39 21.72 2.30 9.25
CA TRP A 39 21.28 2.92 10.51
C TRP A 39 22.40 3.66 11.27
N ASN A 40 23.65 3.26 11.09
CA ASN A 40 24.80 4.00 11.63
C ASN A 40 24.99 5.33 10.86
N GLN A 41 24.87 5.30 9.53
CA GLN A 41 25.02 6.48 8.68
C GLN A 41 23.92 7.53 8.95
N ARG A 42 22.67 7.11 9.14
CA ARG A 42 21.57 8.02 9.56
C ARG A 42 21.81 8.67 10.92
N ARG A 43 22.34 7.93 11.90
CA ARG A 43 22.65 8.49 13.23
C ARG A 43 23.77 9.53 13.19
N HIS A 44 24.73 9.38 12.28
CA HIS A 44 25.78 10.39 12.06
C HIS A 44 25.24 11.65 11.37
N ALA A 45 24.35 11.51 10.38
CA ALA A 45 23.73 12.65 9.69
C ALA A 45 22.87 13.51 10.62
N VAL A 46 22.04 12.88 11.47
CA VAL A 46 21.21 13.59 12.47
C VAL A 46 22.05 14.42 13.46
N ARG A 47 23.24 13.93 13.84
CA ARG A 47 24.15 14.65 14.75
C ARG A 47 24.86 15.82 14.08
N ALA A 48 25.15 15.72 12.78
CA ALA A 48 25.77 16.80 12.00
C ALA A 48 24.79 17.94 11.68
N GLN A 49 23.52 17.62 11.46
CA GLN A 49 22.45 18.57 11.10
C GLN A 49 22.02 19.49 12.27
N SER A 50 22.37 19.12 13.50
CA SER A 50 22.09 19.93 14.70
C SER A 50 22.96 21.20 14.80
N GLN A 51 23.95 21.40 13.92
CA GLN A 51 24.97 22.44 14.04
C GLN A 51 24.94 23.54 12.96
N SER A 52 24.07 23.48 11.93
CA SER A 52 24.25 24.33 10.73
C SER A 52 22.97 24.97 10.13
N SER A 53 22.05 25.49 10.93
CA SER A 53 20.82 26.14 10.42
C SER A 53 20.86 27.66 10.61
N ALA A 54 21.35 28.39 9.61
CA ALA A 54 21.17 29.84 9.46
C ALA A 54 21.20 30.19 7.96
N ASP A 55 20.02 30.18 7.31
CA ASP A 55 19.55 31.18 6.33
C ASP A 55 18.31 30.66 5.58
N GLU A 56 17.20 31.41 5.73
CA GLU A 56 15.89 31.25 5.08
C GLU A 56 15.75 32.28 3.93
N ASP A 57 15.14 31.85 2.82
CA ASP A 57 14.28 32.59 1.86
C ASP A 57 14.56 32.21 0.40
N LYS A 58 13.91 31.13 -0.09
CA LYS A 58 13.54 30.96 -1.51
C LYS A 58 12.25 30.12 -1.64
N PRO A 59 11.34 30.49 -2.56
CA PRO A 59 10.11 29.72 -2.80
C PRO A 59 10.45 28.35 -3.38
N ALA A 60 9.76 27.33 -2.88
CA ALA A 60 10.14 25.96 -3.09
C ALA A 60 9.56 25.35 -4.37
N PRO A 61 10.37 24.61 -5.15
CA PRO A 61 9.87 23.85 -6.29
C PRO A 61 9.14 22.59 -5.82
N LEU A 62 7.94 22.36 -6.37
CA LEU A 62 7.24 21.08 -6.30
C LEU A 62 8.10 20.04 -7.06
N TYR A 63 8.62 19.03 -6.36
CA TYR A 63 9.51 18.04 -6.95
C TYR A 63 8.72 16.89 -7.61
N ALA A 64 9.35 16.27 -8.61
CA ALA A 64 8.71 15.47 -9.65
C ALA A 64 7.88 14.26 -9.17
N GLN A 65 6.72 14.09 -9.80
CA GLN A 65 5.90 12.88 -9.76
C GLN A 65 6.48 11.80 -10.69
N LEU A 66 6.51 10.55 -10.23
CA LEU A 66 6.79 9.38 -11.07
C LEU A 66 5.62 9.12 -12.04
N PRO A 67 5.87 8.66 -13.28
CA PRO A 67 4.82 8.48 -14.27
C PRO A 67 3.76 7.47 -13.83
N ALA A 68 2.49 7.86 -13.96
CA ALA A 68 1.34 6.98 -13.81
C ALA A 68 1.25 6.01 -15.00
N SER A 69 1.99 4.91 -14.94
CA SER A 69 1.78 3.76 -15.82
C SER A 69 1.81 2.45 -15.04
N VAL A 70 0.81 2.27 -14.17
CA VAL A 70 0.29 0.95 -13.83
C VAL A 70 -1.23 1.03 -13.90
N SER A 71 -1.79 0.49 -14.97
CA SER A 71 -3.23 0.37 -15.18
C SER A 71 -3.83 -0.50 -14.08
N ALA A 72 -4.40 0.09 -13.03
CA ALA A 72 -5.25 -0.63 -12.09
C ALA A 72 -6.60 -0.98 -12.76
N PRO A 73 -7.24 -2.10 -12.39
CA PRO A 73 -8.49 -2.54 -13.00
C PRO A 73 -9.57 -1.46 -12.87
N ARG A 74 -10.30 -1.22 -13.96
CA ARG A 74 -11.47 -0.36 -13.94
C ARG A 74 -12.57 -1.05 -13.14
N ASP A 75 -12.90 -0.38 -12.04
CA ASP A 75 -14.23 -0.31 -11.45
C ASP A 75 -14.57 -1.28 -10.31
N LEU A 76 -14.14 -0.90 -9.10
CA LEU A 76 -14.62 -1.42 -7.82
C LEU A 76 -15.84 -0.64 -7.27
N SER A 77 -16.27 0.44 -7.93
CA SER A 77 -17.33 1.34 -7.42
C SER A 77 -18.69 0.65 -7.33
N VAL A 78 -18.95 -0.30 -8.25
CA VAL A 78 -20.18 -1.10 -8.30
C VAL A 78 -20.35 -2.03 -7.08
N VAL A 79 -19.26 -2.35 -6.36
CA VAL A 79 -19.29 -3.16 -5.14
C VAL A 79 -19.51 -2.29 -3.89
N LEU A 80 -18.97 -1.07 -3.89
CA LEU A 80 -19.09 -0.11 -2.78
C LEU A 80 -20.51 0.47 -2.68
N ASP A 81 -21.20 0.69 -3.81
CA ASP A 81 -22.57 1.22 -3.86
C ASP A 81 -23.64 0.25 -3.31
N ARG A 82 -23.28 -1.01 -3.02
CA ARG A 82 -24.20 -2.03 -2.48
C ARG A 82 -24.10 -2.21 -0.97
N VAL A 83 -23.25 -1.44 -0.30
CA VAL A 83 -23.18 -1.42 1.16
C VAL A 83 -24.13 -0.34 1.68
N PRO A 84 -25.20 -0.68 2.43
CA PRO A 84 -26.11 0.31 2.97
C PRO A 84 -25.37 1.27 3.91
N PRO A 85 -25.59 2.59 3.84
CA PRO A 85 -25.09 3.51 4.85
C PRO A 85 -25.94 3.29 6.10
N GLN A 86 -25.48 2.43 7.01
CA GLN A 86 -26.04 2.42 8.35
C GLN A 86 -25.50 3.61 9.12
N THR A 87 -26.26 4.72 9.06
CA THR A 87 -26.22 5.80 10.05
C THR A 87 -26.78 5.31 11.37
N THR A 88 -26.00 4.49 12.05
CA THR A 88 -25.98 4.44 13.51
C THR A 88 -24.52 4.66 13.90
N THR A 89 -24.29 5.44 14.95
CA THR A 89 -22.96 5.68 15.52
C THR A 89 -22.44 4.39 16.17
N ASP A 90 -22.20 3.37 15.33
CA ASP A 90 -21.58 2.13 15.74
C ASP A 90 -20.07 2.35 15.84
N LEU A 91 -19.65 2.66 17.07
CA LEU A 91 -18.26 2.79 17.45
C LEU A 91 -17.53 1.43 17.44
N SER A 92 -18.18 0.31 17.11
CA SER A 92 -17.50 -1.00 16.93
C SER A 92 -16.58 -1.02 15.71
N HIS A 93 -16.78 -0.11 14.75
CA HIS A 93 -15.90 0.12 13.60
C HIS A 93 -14.68 1.00 13.92
N LEU A 94 -14.64 1.64 15.09
CA LEU A 94 -13.38 2.17 15.59
C LEU A 94 -12.42 0.99 15.70
N GLY A 95 -11.30 1.04 14.97
CA GLY A 95 -10.23 0.06 15.16
C GLY A 95 -10.01 -0.13 16.67
N LYS A 96 -9.89 -1.38 17.14
CA LYS A 96 -9.85 -1.74 18.57
C LYS A 96 -8.97 -0.81 19.41
N GLU A 97 -7.93 -0.27 18.81
CA GLU A 97 -6.99 0.69 19.39
C GLU A 97 -7.60 2.06 19.76
N VAL A 98 -8.56 2.59 18.99
CA VAL A 98 -9.25 3.86 19.32
C VAL A 98 -10.23 3.66 20.46
N VAL A 99 -10.93 2.53 20.53
CA VAL A 99 -11.86 2.23 21.64
C VAL A 99 -11.11 2.05 22.96
N GLN A 100 -9.86 1.56 22.90
CA GLN A 100 -9.03 1.31 24.08
C GLN A 100 -8.26 2.53 24.60
N THR A 101 -8.26 3.65 23.86
CA THR A 101 -7.55 4.87 24.28
C THR A 101 -8.29 5.58 25.42
N THR A 102 -7.57 6.00 26.44
CA THR A 102 -8.09 6.87 27.51
C THR A 102 -7.98 8.36 27.17
N ASP A 103 -7.31 8.72 26.07
CA ASP A 103 -7.13 10.11 25.65
C ASP A 103 -8.38 10.62 24.90
N ARG A 104 -9.11 11.54 25.53
CA ARG A 104 -10.32 12.14 24.95
C ARG A 104 -10.05 12.88 23.64
N ARG A 105 -8.87 13.50 23.48
CA ARG A 105 -8.49 14.20 22.25
C ARG A 105 -8.48 13.25 21.06
N ILE A 106 -7.98 12.02 21.26
CA ILE A 106 -7.94 10.98 20.23
C ILE A 106 -9.35 10.54 19.87
N GLN A 107 -10.22 10.32 20.86
CA GLN A 107 -11.61 9.90 20.62
C GLN A 107 -12.41 10.96 19.86
N ASP A 108 -12.21 12.24 20.19
CA ASP A 108 -12.92 13.35 19.57
C ASP A 108 -12.45 13.59 18.13
N VAL A 109 -11.14 13.58 17.87
CA VAL A 109 -10.62 13.67 16.50
C VAL A 109 -11.03 12.46 15.66
N ALA A 110 -11.02 11.24 16.24
CA ALA A 110 -11.43 10.05 15.51
C ALA A 110 -12.86 10.15 14.97
N LYS A 111 -13.81 10.63 15.78
CA LYS A 111 -15.21 10.81 15.34
C LYS A 111 -15.32 11.73 14.12
N THR A 112 -14.49 12.76 14.04
CA THR A 112 -14.46 13.70 12.91
C THR A 112 -13.88 13.06 11.64
N LEU A 113 -12.93 12.13 11.77
CA LEU A 113 -12.22 11.55 10.62
C LEU A 113 -12.90 10.33 9.99
N LEU A 114 -13.64 9.55 10.78
CA LEU A 114 -14.27 8.29 10.34
C LEU A 114 -15.20 8.41 9.12
N PRO A 115 -15.96 9.51 8.90
CA PRO A 115 -16.78 9.64 7.71
C PRO A 115 -15.99 9.62 6.40
N TYR A 116 -14.69 9.96 6.47
CA TYR A 116 -13.84 10.16 5.31
C TYR A 116 -12.74 9.10 5.18
N GLY A 117 -12.52 8.26 6.20
CA GLY A 117 -11.49 7.23 6.11
C GLY A 117 -11.35 6.37 7.35
N HIS A 118 -10.27 5.58 7.39
CA HIS A 118 -10.08 4.53 8.38
C HIS A 118 -8.82 4.74 9.21
N ILE A 119 -8.96 4.60 10.54
CA ILE A 119 -7.83 4.70 11.47
C ILE A 119 -7.09 3.37 11.52
N ARG A 120 -5.86 3.35 10.99
CA ARG A 120 -5.02 2.13 10.97
C ARG A 120 -4.48 1.76 12.35
N PHE A 121 -3.98 2.73 13.09
CA PHE A 121 -3.43 2.50 14.43
C PHE A 121 -3.43 3.78 15.29
N VAL A 122 -3.34 3.60 16.60
CA VAL A 122 -3.18 4.66 17.61
C VAL A 122 -1.98 4.36 18.49
N ARG A 123 -1.09 5.33 18.67
CA ARG A 123 0.04 5.23 19.60
C ARG A 123 -0.02 6.34 20.62
N GLN A 124 -0.13 5.98 21.89
CA GLN A 124 -0.04 6.93 22.99
C GLN A 124 1.42 7.16 23.39
N SER A 125 1.78 8.43 23.59
CA SER A 125 3.06 8.79 24.18
C SER A 125 3.08 8.44 25.67
N LYS A 126 4.26 8.05 26.17
CA LYS A 126 4.49 7.90 27.62
C LYS A 126 4.65 9.25 28.33
N LYS A 127 4.87 10.34 27.57
CA LYS A 127 5.00 11.68 28.13
C LYS A 127 3.60 12.29 28.30
N THR A 128 3.34 12.81 29.49
CA THR A 128 2.19 13.69 29.73
C THR A 128 2.26 14.91 28.81
N ASP A 129 1.11 15.35 28.32
CA ASP A 129 0.96 16.52 27.44
C ASP A 129 1.71 16.45 26.11
N ALA A 130 2.02 15.25 25.62
CA ALA A 130 2.56 15.08 24.29
C ALA A 130 1.60 15.64 23.22
N PRO A 131 2.13 16.24 22.14
CA PRO A 131 1.31 16.73 21.03
C PRO A 131 0.62 15.56 20.33
N LEU A 132 -0.61 15.80 19.87
CA LEU A 132 -1.31 14.88 19.00
C LEU A 132 -0.80 15.06 17.57
N ILE A 133 -0.23 14.00 17.00
CA ILE A 133 0.22 13.98 15.61
C ILE A 133 -0.76 13.12 14.82
N LEU A 134 -1.32 13.70 13.76
CA LEU A 134 -2.17 13.01 12.81
C LEU A 134 -1.33 12.66 11.59
N HIS A 135 -1.27 11.38 11.26
CA HIS A 135 -0.60 10.90 10.05
C HIS A 135 -1.66 10.36 9.10
N ILE A 136 -1.87 11.07 8.01
CA ILE A 136 -2.85 10.73 6.98
C ILE A 136 -2.09 10.09 5.83
N GLN A 137 -2.50 8.87 5.44
CA GLN A 137 -1.91 8.16 4.31
C GLN A 137 -2.86 8.25 3.12
N ASP A 138 -2.29 8.50 1.95
CA ASP A 138 -3.02 8.70 0.71
C ASP A 138 -2.75 7.55 -0.29
N VAL A 139 -3.71 7.32 -1.17
CA VAL A 139 -3.53 6.57 -2.41
C VAL A 139 -3.53 7.56 -3.57
N HIS A 140 -2.32 7.88 -4.06
CA HIS A 140 -2.12 8.89 -5.08
C HIS A 140 -2.92 8.62 -6.36
N GLY A 141 -3.38 9.70 -7.00
CA GLY A 141 -4.10 9.64 -8.29
C GLY A 141 -5.54 9.10 -8.19
N ASN A 142 -6.07 8.88 -6.98
CA ASN A 142 -7.46 8.50 -6.78
C ASN A 142 -8.30 9.71 -6.33
N LEU A 143 -9.18 10.19 -7.20
CA LEU A 143 -10.00 11.38 -6.94
C LEU A 143 -10.88 11.28 -5.68
N GLU A 144 -11.45 10.12 -5.41
CA GLU A 144 -12.28 9.90 -4.22
C GLU A 144 -11.44 9.99 -2.94
N ALA A 145 -10.26 9.36 -2.93
CA ALA A 145 -9.32 9.44 -1.82
C ALA A 145 -8.83 10.88 -1.58
N GLN A 146 -8.50 11.63 -2.65
CA GLN A 146 -8.09 13.03 -2.53
C GLN A 146 -9.21 13.89 -1.94
N ARG A 147 -10.47 13.70 -2.37
CA ARG A 147 -11.62 14.41 -1.81
C ARG A 147 -11.85 14.08 -0.35
N ASN A 148 -11.77 12.81 0.01
CA ASN A 148 -11.90 12.38 1.39
C ASN A 148 -10.80 12.98 2.28
N MET A 149 -9.55 12.99 1.81
CA MET A 149 -8.44 13.64 2.51
C MET A 149 -8.66 15.15 2.65
N ALA A 150 -9.19 15.82 1.62
CA ALA A 150 -9.54 17.23 1.70
C ALA A 150 -10.59 17.49 2.78
N GLU A 151 -11.66 16.71 2.80
CA GLU A 151 -12.73 16.83 3.80
C GLU A 151 -12.22 16.56 5.21
N MET A 152 -11.30 15.60 5.40
CA MET A 152 -10.63 15.42 6.69
C MET A 152 -9.91 16.69 7.14
N LEU A 153 -9.12 17.32 6.26
CA LEU A 153 -8.37 18.53 6.59
C LEU A 153 -9.28 19.72 6.87
N LEU A 154 -10.35 19.90 6.09
CA LEU A 154 -11.36 20.92 6.32
C LEU A 154 -12.07 20.72 7.67
N ALA A 155 -12.46 19.48 7.99
CA ALA A 155 -13.10 19.15 9.26
C ALA A 155 -12.14 19.34 10.45
N LEU A 156 -10.88 18.96 10.32
CA LEU A 156 -9.84 19.21 11.33
C LEU A 156 -9.59 20.69 11.56
N ALA A 157 -9.54 21.50 10.50
CA ALA A 157 -9.36 22.94 10.61
C ALA A 157 -10.58 23.62 11.28
N ARG A 158 -11.78 23.20 10.89
CA ARG A 158 -13.05 23.75 11.41
C ARG A 158 -13.32 23.34 12.85
N ASP A 159 -13.22 22.05 13.17
CA ASP A 159 -13.74 21.48 14.41
C ASP A 159 -12.65 21.36 15.50
N HIS A 160 -11.38 21.26 15.11
CA HIS A 160 -10.25 21.04 16.01
C HIS A 160 -9.19 22.14 15.96
N GLY A 161 -9.37 23.16 15.12
CA GLY A 161 -8.45 24.28 15.00
C GLY A 161 -7.06 23.87 14.47
N VAL A 162 -6.98 22.79 13.69
CA VAL A 162 -5.73 22.41 13.00
C VAL A 162 -5.39 23.48 11.97
N ARG A 163 -4.19 24.06 12.09
CA ARG A 163 -3.73 25.15 11.21
C ARG A 163 -2.60 24.77 10.27
N TRP A 164 -1.98 23.61 10.48
CA TRP A 164 -0.78 23.20 9.77
C TRP A 164 -0.92 21.77 9.27
N ALA A 165 -0.61 21.55 8.00
CA ALA A 165 -0.46 20.22 7.42
C ALA A 165 0.90 20.09 6.75
N GLY A 166 1.68 19.09 7.19
CA GLY A 166 2.95 18.73 6.59
C GLY A 166 2.74 17.80 5.40
N LEU A 167 3.33 18.09 4.24
CA LEU A 167 3.16 17.32 3.01
C LEU A 167 4.47 16.64 2.58
N GLU A 168 4.39 15.35 2.25
CA GLU A 168 5.46 14.59 1.58
C GLU A 168 5.56 15.01 0.09
N GLY A 169 6.75 14.91 -0.51
CA GLY A 169 6.95 15.26 -1.91
C GLY A 169 7.11 16.76 -2.22
N ALA A 170 7.05 17.61 -1.20
CA ALA A 170 7.35 19.04 -1.29
C ALA A 170 8.26 19.48 -0.14
N SER A 171 8.98 20.58 -0.31
CA SER A 171 9.75 21.25 0.74
C SER A 171 9.21 22.67 0.89
N GLY A 172 9.17 23.24 2.10
CA GLY A 172 8.85 24.66 2.30
C GLY A 172 7.37 25.05 2.14
N ALA A 173 7.08 26.35 2.18
CA ALA A 173 5.70 26.86 2.15
C ALA A 173 5.04 26.68 0.78
N PHE A 174 3.74 26.36 0.80
CA PHE A 174 2.89 26.39 -0.39
C PHE A 174 2.29 27.79 -0.58
N ALA A 175 2.13 28.21 -1.84
CA ALA A 175 1.55 29.51 -2.21
C ALA A 175 0.00 29.53 -2.14
N THR A 176 -0.60 28.78 -1.21
CA THR A 176 -2.07 28.76 -1.04
C THR A 176 -2.59 30.00 -0.31
N ASP A 177 -1.73 30.63 0.51
CA ASP A 177 -2.10 31.79 1.32
C ASP A 177 -2.32 33.06 0.48
N GLU A 178 -1.77 33.11 -0.74
CA GLU A 178 -1.95 34.21 -1.70
C GLU A 178 -3.41 34.35 -2.19
N PHE A 179 -4.20 33.27 -2.11
CA PHE A 179 -5.59 33.25 -2.57
C PHE A 179 -6.60 33.60 -1.46
N LYS A 180 -6.17 33.60 -0.19
CA LYS A 180 -7.03 33.91 0.96
C LYS A 180 -7.57 35.36 0.98
N PRO A 181 -6.84 36.39 0.53
CA PRO A 181 -7.33 37.78 0.53
C PRO A 181 -8.40 38.08 -0.54
N TYR A 182 -8.70 37.16 -1.47
CA TYR A 182 -9.71 37.41 -2.50
C TYR A 182 -11.08 37.62 -1.86
N PRO A 183 -11.80 38.71 -2.20
CA PRO A 183 -13.07 39.06 -1.55
C PRO A 183 -14.19 38.06 -1.85
N ASP A 184 -14.15 37.42 -3.02
CA ASP A 184 -15.03 36.32 -3.39
C ASP A 184 -14.21 35.03 -3.48
N GLN A 185 -14.50 34.09 -2.59
CA GLN A 185 -13.82 32.79 -2.51
C GLN A 185 -14.45 31.75 -3.43
N GLU A 186 -15.64 32.01 -3.99
CA GLU A 186 -16.34 31.04 -4.84
C GLU A 186 -15.56 30.71 -6.13
N PRO A 187 -14.97 31.69 -6.86
CA PRO A 187 -14.10 31.39 -8.01
C PRO A 187 -12.86 30.58 -7.66
N VAL A 188 -12.27 30.80 -6.48
CA VAL A 188 -11.09 30.06 -5.99
C VAL A 188 -11.45 28.59 -5.77
N LYS A 189 -12.58 28.33 -5.09
CA LYS A 189 -13.11 26.98 -4.86
C LYS A 189 -13.43 26.25 -6.17
N GLN A 190 -14.06 26.93 -7.12
CA GLN A 190 -14.39 26.34 -8.43
C GLN A 190 -13.13 25.99 -9.24
N ALA A 191 -12.11 26.85 -9.21
CA ALA A 191 -10.82 26.57 -9.84
C ALA A 191 -10.10 25.39 -9.18
N ALA A 192 -10.07 25.35 -7.84
CA ALA A 192 -9.48 24.26 -7.09
C ALA A 192 -10.19 22.92 -7.39
N GLU A 193 -11.53 22.90 -7.42
CA GLU A 193 -12.33 21.72 -7.77
C GLU A 193 -12.00 21.20 -9.19
N LEU A 194 -11.84 22.13 -10.15
CA LEU A 194 -11.43 21.78 -11.51
C LEU A 194 -10.02 21.18 -11.55
N PHE A 195 -9.07 21.75 -10.80
CA PHE A 195 -7.69 21.28 -10.75
C PHE A 195 -7.58 19.92 -10.06
N LEU A 196 -8.34 19.71 -8.98
CA LEU A 196 -8.43 18.41 -8.30
C LEU A 196 -8.96 17.33 -9.25
N LYS A 197 -10.04 17.60 -9.98
CA LYS A 197 -10.60 16.66 -10.99
C LYS A 197 -9.64 16.35 -12.14
N LYS A 198 -8.70 17.26 -12.43
CA LYS A 198 -7.68 17.11 -13.46
C LYS A 198 -6.36 16.55 -12.93
N ASP A 199 -6.30 16.15 -11.65
CA ASP A 199 -5.09 15.64 -11.00
C ASP A 199 -3.91 16.64 -11.04
N LEU A 200 -4.22 17.94 -11.06
CA LEU A 200 -3.22 19.02 -11.06
C LEU A 200 -2.83 19.48 -9.66
N ILE A 201 -3.72 19.24 -8.68
CA ILE A 201 -3.48 19.49 -7.26
C ILE A 201 -4.03 18.31 -6.46
N GLY A 202 -3.47 18.09 -5.26
CA GLY A 202 -3.94 17.09 -4.33
C GLY A 202 -5.07 17.59 -3.42
N GLY A 203 -5.58 16.67 -2.61
CA GLY A 203 -6.56 16.93 -1.57
C GLY A 203 -6.13 18.03 -0.57
N PRO A 204 -4.87 18.07 -0.09
CA PRO A 204 -4.45 19.11 0.84
C PRO A 204 -4.44 20.51 0.22
N GLU A 205 -3.96 20.67 -1.01
CA GLU A 205 -3.98 21.94 -1.72
C GLU A 205 -5.40 22.40 -1.98
N PHE A 206 -6.29 21.49 -2.41
CA PHE A 206 -7.71 21.79 -2.54
C PHE A 206 -8.31 22.24 -1.21
N ALA A 207 -8.01 21.55 -0.10
CA ALA A 207 -8.50 21.93 1.23
C ALA A 207 -7.97 23.30 1.65
N ALA A 208 -6.69 23.59 1.44
CA ALA A 208 -6.10 24.87 1.81
C ALA A 208 -6.68 26.04 1.01
N LEU A 209 -6.98 25.83 -0.28
CA LEU A 209 -7.64 26.81 -1.15
C LEU A 209 -9.14 26.98 -0.85
N SER A 210 -9.79 25.94 -0.31
CA SER A 210 -11.24 25.93 -0.06
C SER A 210 -11.63 26.19 1.40
N SER A 211 -10.66 26.22 2.30
CA SER A 211 -10.90 26.33 3.74
C SER A 211 -11.32 27.73 4.16
N GLU A 212 -12.41 27.79 4.94
CA GLU A 212 -12.84 29.03 5.62
C GLU A 212 -11.97 29.37 6.83
N LYS A 213 -11.26 28.37 7.38
CA LYS A 213 -10.31 28.53 8.49
C LYS A 213 -8.88 28.54 7.97
N PRO A 214 -7.94 29.22 8.65
CA PRO A 214 -6.54 29.15 8.25
C PRO A 214 -6.01 27.71 8.25
N LEU A 215 -5.64 27.22 7.08
CA LEU A 215 -4.89 25.99 6.88
C LEU A 215 -3.65 26.34 6.05
N THR A 216 -2.47 26.17 6.65
CA THR A 216 -1.17 26.40 6.02
C THR A 216 -0.55 25.05 5.70
N LEU A 217 -0.12 24.89 4.45
CA LEU A 217 0.59 23.69 4.00
C LEU A 217 2.09 23.95 4.02
N TRP A 218 2.83 22.94 4.48
CA TRP A 218 4.29 23.00 4.52
C TRP A 218 4.88 21.68 4.02
N GLY A 219 5.74 21.75 3.02
CA GLY A 219 6.49 20.62 2.52
C GLY A 219 7.54 20.18 3.54
N ILE A 220 7.47 18.93 3.98
CA ILE A 220 8.37 18.35 5.00
C ILE A 220 9.48 17.49 4.40
N GLU A 221 9.60 17.43 3.07
CA GLU A 221 10.64 16.69 2.38
C GLU A 221 12.01 17.31 2.61
N ASP A 222 13.04 16.47 2.78
CA ASP A 222 14.44 16.91 2.74
C ASP A 222 14.94 16.83 1.29
N PRO A 223 15.24 17.96 0.63
CA PRO A 223 15.64 17.96 -0.77
C PRO A 223 16.94 17.20 -1.05
N ALA A 224 17.82 17.07 -0.06
CA ALA A 224 19.04 16.27 -0.20
C ALA A 224 18.71 14.78 -0.16
N LEU A 225 17.91 14.34 0.81
CA LEU A 225 17.46 12.94 0.87
C LEU A 225 16.64 12.54 -0.36
N TYR A 226 15.82 13.45 -0.88
CA TYR A 226 15.10 13.22 -2.14
C TYR A 226 16.07 12.98 -3.31
N LYS A 227 17.11 13.82 -3.46
CA LYS A 227 18.12 13.66 -4.52
C LYS A 227 18.90 12.36 -4.37
N ASP A 228 19.28 12.01 -3.14
CA ASP A 228 19.98 10.75 -2.84
C ASP A 228 19.09 9.54 -3.20
N ASN A 229 17.79 9.60 -2.89
CA ASN A 229 16.85 8.55 -3.27
C ASN A 229 16.69 8.44 -4.80
N VAL A 230 16.61 9.56 -5.51
CA VAL A 230 16.57 9.58 -6.99
C VAL A 230 17.84 8.98 -7.58
N ALA A 231 19.02 9.28 -7.02
CA ALA A 231 20.28 8.70 -7.44
C ALA A 231 20.29 7.19 -7.21
N ALA A 232 19.92 6.74 -6.00
CA ALA A 232 19.86 5.32 -5.65
C ALA A 232 18.94 4.52 -6.59
N VAL A 233 17.77 5.07 -6.96
CA VAL A 233 16.88 4.44 -7.94
C VAL A 233 17.53 4.35 -9.32
N LYS A 234 18.13 5.45 -9.82
CA LYS A 234 18.79 5.46 -11.13
C LYS A 234 19.95 4.47 -11.21
N GLU A 235 20.79 4.44 -10.19
CA GLU A 235 21.91 3.51 -10.07
C GLU A 235 21.42 2.06 -10.01
N SER A 236 20.40 1.78 -9.19
CA SER A 236 19.81 0.44 -9.10
C SER A 236 19.19 -0.03 -10.43
N LEU A 237 18.57 0.88 -11.19
CA LEU A 237 18.00 0.57 -12.50
C LEU A 237 19.09 0.22 -13.53
N ALA A 238 20.29 0.79 -13.44
CA ALA A 238 21.40 0.43 -14.31
C ALA A 238 21.87 -1.02 -14.09
N GLU A 239 21.79 -1.50 -12.85
CA GLU A 239 22.16 -2.87 -12.48
C GLU A 239 21.06 -3.91 -12.72
N LYS A 240 19.83 -3.47 -13.04
CA LYS A 240 18.66 -4.34 -13.25
C LYS A 240 18.93 -5.50 -14.23
N PRO A 241 19.55 -5.29 -15.42
CA PRO A 241 19.79 -6.39 -16.36
C PRO A 241 20.72 -7.47 -15.79
N GLN A 242 21.75 -7.08 -15.03
CA GLN A 242 22.68 -8.03 -14.41
C GLN A 242 21.99 -8.81 -13.29
N ALA A 243 21.18 -8.12 -12.48
CA ALA A 243 20.37 -8.75 -11.45
C ALA A 243 19.36 -9.75 -12.04
N GLU A 244 18.70 -9.41 -13.16
CA GLU A 244 17.78 -10.31 -13.86
C GLU A 244 18.47 -11.57 -14.38
N VAL A 245 19.67 -11.43 -14.97
CA VAL A 245 20.49 -12.59 -15.41
C VAL A 245 20.88 -13.48 -14.23
N PHE A 246 21.33 -12.88 -13.14
CA PHE A 246 21.71 -13.60 -11.93
C PHE A 246 20.50 -14.34 -11.31
N LEU A 247 19.36 -13.66 -11.18
CA LEU A 247 18.12 -14.26 -10.67
C LEU A 247 17.61 -15.39 -11.56
N ALA A 248 17.68 -15.24 -12.88
CA ALA A 248 17.33 -16.31 -13.81
C ALA A 248 18.24 -17.54 -13.66
N SER A 249 19.55 -17.33 -13.47
CA SER A 249 20.50 -18.41 -13.19
C SER A 249 20.21 -19.12 -11.88
N LEU A 250 19.91 -18.36 -10.83
CA LEU A 250 19.54 -18.90 -9.51
C LEU A 250 18.24 -19.70 -9.60
N GLN A 251 17.23 -19.18 -10.31
CA GLN A 251 15.97 -19.86 -10.56
C GLN A 251 16.19 -21.18 -11.32
N GLY A 252 17.00 -21.18 -12.38
CA GLY A 252 17.30 -22.40 -13.15
C GLY A 252 18.04 -23.47 -12.32
N THR A 253 18.92 -23.03 -11.41
CA THR A 253 19.59 -23.93 -10.45
C THR A 253 18.58 -24.50 -9.46
N LEU A 254 17.72 -23.66 -8.89
CA LEU A 254 16.66 -24.07 -7.99
C LEU A 254 15.73 -25.09 -8.64
N ASP A 255 15.28 -24.83 -9.88
CA ASP A 255 14.38 -25.73 -10.62
C ASP A 255 15.03 -27.10 -10.88
N SER A 256 16.34 -27.12 -11.15
CA SER A 256 17.10 -28.36 -11.31
C SER A 256 17.14 -29.16 -10.01
N VAL A 257 17.37 -28.51 -8.86
CA VAL A 257 17.34 -29.14 -7.54
C VAL A 257 15.95 -29.65 -7.19
N LYS A 258 14.90 -28.86 -7.45
CA LYS A 258 13.50 -29.24 -7.24
C LYS A 258 13.15 -30.52 -8.01
N LYS A 259 13.56 -30.64 -9.28
CA LYS A 259 13.31 -31.84 -10.09
C LYS A 259 13.84 -33.13 -9.45
N THR A 260 14.97 -33.04 -8.75
CA THR A 260 15.60 -34.19 -8.07
C THR A 260 15.05 -34.45 -6.67
N LEU A 261 14.78 -33.40 -5.90
CA LEU A 261 14.43 -33.52 -4.47
C LEU A 261 12.93 -33.60 -4.20
N TYR A 262 12.09 -32.98 -5.03
CA TYR A 262 10.66 -32.94 -4.79
C TYR A 262 10.00 -34.28 -5.10
N THR A 263 9.06 -34.68 -4.25
CA THR A 263 8.08 -35.73 -4.57
C THR A 263 7.12 -35.21 -5.66
N GLU A 264 6.35 -36.09 -6.28
CA GLU A 264 5.36 -35.68 -7.29
C GLU A 264 4.33 -34.69 -6.72
N ASP A 265 3.90 -34.87 -5.47
CA ASP A 265 3.01 -33.92 -4.79
C ASP A 265 3.65 -32.54 -4.65
N LEU A 266 4.93 -32.47 -4.25
CA LEU A 266 5.64 -31.20 -4.13
C LEU A 266 5.89 -30.54 -5.49
N LYS A 267 6.14 -31.32 -6.56
CA LYS A 267 6.23 -30.78 -7.92
C LYS A 267 4.89 -30.22 -8.39
N ALA A 268 3.79 -30.90 -8.09
CA ALA A 268 2.45 -30.45 -8.43
C ALA A 268 2.07 -29.18 -7.66
N PHE A 269 2.44 -29.09 -6.39
CA PHE A 269 2.27 -27.88 -5.57
C PHE A 269 3.08 -26.70 -6.12
N ASP A 270 4.37 -26.92 -6.37
CA ASP A 270 5.28 -25.89 -6.91
C ASP A 270 4.78 -25.34 -8.24
N ARG A 271 4.38 -26.22 -9.16
CA ARG A 271 3.80 -25.83 -10.44
C ARG A 271 2.50 -25.03 -10.26
N ASN A 272 1.65 -25.41 -9.31
CA ASN A 272 0.42 -24.68 -9.02
C ASN A 272 0.71 -23.25 -8.54
N GLN A 273 1.73 -23.08 -7.69
CA GLN A 273 2.18 -21.78 -7.21
C GLN A 273 2.79 -20.94 -8.34
N THR A 274 3.71 -21.50 -9.12
CA THR A 274 4.33 -20.77 -10.25
C THR A 274 3.29 -20.27 -11.26
N LEU A 275 2.29 -21.09 -11.60
CA LEU A 275 1.24 -20.67 -12.52
C LEU A 275 0.39 -19.53 -11.96
N TYR A 276 0.17 -19.50 -10.64
CA TYR A 276 -0.56 -18.43 -9.98
C TYR A 276 0.26 -17.14 -9.92
N ASP A 277 1.54 -17.22 -9.51
CA ASP A 277 2.44 -16.07 -9.39
C ASP A 277 2.73 -15.40 -10.75
N GLN A 278 2.57 -16.14 -11.86
CA GLN A 278 2.72 -15.65 -13.23
C GLN A 278 1.42 -15.21 -13.88
N ASP A 279 0.32 -15.09 -13.12
CA ASP A 279 -1.03 -14.77 -13.63
C ASP A 279 -1.55 -15.74 -14.71
N GLN A 280 -0.98 -16.94 -14.81
CA GLN A 280 -1.41 -18.01 -15.73
C GLN A 280 -2.49 -18.92 -15.12
N ARG A 281 -2.88 -18.66 -13.87
CA ARG A 281 -3.91 -19.39 -13.13
C ARG A 281 -4.67 -18.42 -12.23
N GLY A 282 -5.98 -18.44 -12.32
CA GLY A 282 -6.83 -17.60 -11.46
C GLY A 282 -6.83 -18.09 -10.00
N LEU A 283 -7.10 -17.17 -9.07
CA LEU A 283 -7.18 -17.46 -7.62
C LEU A 283 -8.09 -18.67 -7.31
N GLY A 284 -9.26 -18.74 -7.97
CA GLY A 284 -10.20 -19.85 -7.78
C GLY A 284 -9.62 -21.22 -8.08
N GLU A 285 -8.86 -21.33 -9.17
CA GLU A 285 -8.20 -22.57 -9.59
C GLU A 285 -7.01 -22.92 -8.69
N TYR A 286 -6.24 -21.90 -8.30
CA TYR A 286 -5.11 -22.02 -7.39
C TYR A 286 -5.55 -22.58 -6.02
N VAL A 287 -6.55 -21.94 -5.39
CA VAL A 287 -7.08 -22.38 -4.09
C VAL A 287 -7.71 -23.77 -4.19
N SER A 288 -8.44 -24.06 -5.28
CA SER A 288 -9.00 -25.40 -5.53
C SER A 288 -7.91 -26.47 -5.58
N ALA A 289 -6.79 -26.21 -6.25
CA ALA A 289 -5.67 -27.14 -6.31
C ALA A 289 -4.99 -27.32 -4.94
N LEU A 290 -4.86 -26.27 -4.13
CA LEU A 290 -4.31 -26.36 -2.77
C LEU A 290 -5.08 -27.33 -1.87
N THR A 291 -6.40 -27.41 -2.02
CA THR A 291 -7.23 -28.31 -1.19
C THR A 291 -6.91 -29.80 -1.37
N LYS A 292 -6.23 -30.17 -2.46
CA LYS A 292 -5.87 -31.55 -2.78
C LYS A 292 -4.64 -32.04 -2.00
N PHE A 293 -3.80 -31.14 -1.48
CA PHE A 293 -2.55 -31.49 -0.80
C PHE A 293 -2.69 -31.73 0.71
N ASN A 294 -3.80 -31.33 1.34
CA ASN A 294 -3.92 -31.25 2.80
C ASN A 294 -5.07 -32.12 3.36
N GLY A 295 -5.05 -33.42 3.07
CA GLY A 295 -6.08 -34.36 3.56
C GLY A 295 -7.44 -34.27 2.86
N GLY A 296 -7.51 -33.56 1.73
CA GLY A 296 -8.71 -33.41 0.90
C GLY A 296 -9.63 -32.25 1.31
N ALA A 297 -10.68 -32.04 0.50
CA ALA A 297 -11.59 -30.90 0.64
C ALA A 297 -12.27 -30.83 2.03
N THR A 298 -12.58 -31.96 2.64
CA THR A 298 -13.26 -32.04 3.95
C THR A 298 -12.38 -31.53 5.10
N ALA A 299 -11.09 -31.89 5.11
CA ALA A 299 -10.16 -31.44 6.15
C ALA A 299 -9.85 -29.94 6.06
N ILE A 300 -9.70 -29.43 4.83
CA ILE A 300 -9.56 -28.00 4.56
C ILE A 300 -10.81 -27.24 4.98
N ALA A 301 -12.01 -27.74 4.66
CA ALA A 301 -13.26 -27.06 4.99
C ALA A 301 -13.47 -26.91 6.49
N ALA A 302 -13.12 -27.94 7.27
CA ALA A 302 -13.20 -27.89 8.73
C ALA A 302 -12.20 -26.90 9.36
N ARG A 303 -10.99 -26.80 8.79
CA ARG A 303 -9.91 -25.97 9.34
C ARG A 303 -9.93 -24.52 8.84
N PHE A 304 -10.45 -24.29 7.63
CA PHE A 304 -10.43 -23.00 6.93
C PHE A 304 -11.82 -22.67 6.36
N PRO A 305 -12.77 -22.24 7.22
CA PRO A 305 -14.18 -22.04 6.82
C PRO A 305 -14.35 -20.98 5.72
N ASN A 306 -13.50 -19.94 5.70
CA ASN A 306 -13.55 -18.89 4.67
C ASN A 306 -13.11 -19.40 3.29
N VAL A 307 -12.14 -20.33 3.25
CA VAL A 307 -11.71 -20.99 2.01
C VAL A 307 -12.85 -21.84 1.45
N ASN A 308 -13.55 -22.57 2.33
CA ASN A 308 -14.71 -23.36 1.93
C ASN A 308 -15.85 -22.48 1.39
N ARG A 309 -16.16 -21.37 2.08
CA ARG A 309 -17.16 -20.40 1.61
C ARG A 309 -16.79 -19.83 0.23
N PHE A 310 -15.53 -19.43 0.04
CA PHE A 310 -15.05 -18.95 -1.25
C PHE A 310 -15.22 -20.00 -2.37
N LEU A 311 -14.80 -21.24 -2.13
CA LEU A 311 -14.94 -22.31 -3.13
C LEU A 311 -16.40 -22.69 -3.41
N SER A 312 -17.28 -22.61 -2.42
CA SER A 312 -18.73 -22.81 -2.59
C SER A 312 -19.32 -21.75 -3.53
N VAL A 313 -19.06 -20.47 -3.23
CA VAL A 313 -19.55 -19.34 -4.04
C VAL A 313 -18.97 -19.40 -5.45
N LEU A 314 -17.68 -19.72 -5.60
CA LEU A 314 -17.06 -19.93 -6.91
C LEU A 314 -17.72 -21.07 -7.70
N GLY A 315 -18.15 -22.13 -7.02
CA GLY A 315 -18.89 -23.23 -7.62
C GLY A 315 -20.27 -22.78 -8.12
N GLU A 316 -21.00 -22.01 -7.31
CA GLU A 316 -22.28 -21.41 -7.67
C GLU A 316 -22.14 -20.46 -8.87
N GLU A 317 -21.13 -19.58 -8.84
CA GLU A 317 -20.82 -18.64 -9.92
C GLU A 317 -20.57 -19.37 -11.26
N LYS A 318 -19.75 -20.42 -11.24
CA LYS A 318 -19.48 -21.23 -12.45
C LYS A 318 -20.70 -21.97 -12.97
N ALA A 319 -21.69 -22.23 -12.12
CA ALA A 319 -22.96 -22.86 -12.49
C ALA A 319 -23.98 -21.86 -13.04
N LEU A 320 -23.77 -20.55 -12.87
CA LEU A 320 -24.64 -19.53 -13.45
C LEU A 320 -24.61 -19.62 -14.97
N ARG A 321 -25.79 -19.85 -15.56
CA ARG A 321 -26.01 -19.76 -17.00
C ARG A 321 -26.61 -18.40 -17.29
N PHE A 322 -25.82 -17.50 -17.87
CA PHE A 322 -26.36 -16.28 -18.44
C PHE A 322 -26.98 -16.62 -19.80
N PRO A 323 -28.29 -16.41 -20.01
CA PRO A 323 -28.85 -16.44 -21.36
C PRO A 323 -28.11 -15.38 -22.18
N MET A 324 -27.52 -15.75 -23.32
CA MET A 324 -27.15 -14.76 -24.31
C MET A 324 -28.43 -14.02 -24.69
N TRP A 325 -28.59 -12.77 -24.25
CA TRP A 325 -29.56 -11.89 -24.87
C TRP A 325 -29.14 -11.73 -26.32
N SER A 326 -29.84 -12.42 -27.23
CA SER A 326 -29.71 -12.20 -28.65
C SER A 326 -29.98 -10.73 -28.93
N THR A 327 -29.03 -10.10 -29.62
CA THR A 327 -29.06 -8.72 -30.11
C THR A 327 -30.28 -8.50 -31.00
N THR A 328 -31.42 -8.20 -30.39
CA THR A 328 -32.62 -7.68 -31.08
C THR A 328 -33.12 -6.42 -30.39
N VAL A 329 -32.20 -5.51 -30.07
CA VAL A 329 -32.52 -4.12 -29.75
C VAL A 329 -31.70 -3.21 -30.66
N GLY A 330 -31.91 -3.38 -31.96
CA GLY A 330 -31.35 -2.55 -33.01
C GLY A 330 -32.46 -1.84 -33.78
N ARG A 331 -33.33 -1.08 -33.11
CA ARG A 331 -34.27 -0.18 -33.81
C ARG A 331 -34.99 0.88 -32.94
N TRP A 332 -34.31 1.55 -32.01
CA TRP A 332 -34.95 2.67 -31.29
C TRP A 332 -33.99 3.80 -30.90
N TRP A 333 -33.15 4.28 -31.83
CA TRP A 333 -32.50 5.60 -31.69
C TRP A 333 -32.15 6.16 -33.09
N ARG A 334 -33.18 6.61 -33.82
CA ARG A 334 -33.09 7.64 -34.87
C ARG A 334 -34.45 8.33 -34.97
N THR A 335 -34.61 9.41 -34.23
CA THR A 335 -35.26 10.67 -34.62
C THR A 335 -34.76 11.75 -33.69
#